data_AF-G5ESF5-F1
#
_entry.id   AF-G5ESF5-F1
#
_cell.length_a   1.000
_cell.length_b   1.000
_cell.length_c   1.000
_cell.angle_alpha   90.00
_cell.angle_beta   90.00
_cell.angle_gamma   90.00
#
_symmetry.space_group_name_H-M   'P 1'
#
loop_
_entity.id
_entity.type
_entity.pdbx_description
1 polymer ?
#
loop_
_entity_poly.entity_id
_entity_poly.type
_entity_poly.pdbx_seq_one_letter_code
_entity_poly.pdbx_strand_id
1 'polypeptide(L)'
;MTTERSSEISSPYAAQPAATSAAAPASASASKPFDLDTVKKVRTVHLAQAKATGQKFSMLTCYDALTAQIFDRAGIDMLLVGDSAANVVLGYESTLTITLDEMIPLVAAVSRGASRAMVVADLPFGSYEQSPQQAVASAVRLMKEGGAHAVKIEADASMAEWVRALVRTGIPVVAHVGFTPQSEHALGGFRVQGRGDASERVREDAVALAEAGAFCVLMEMVTTQTAQLVDEAVGAVPTIGIGASNVTTGQVLVWQDMMGVRAGRVPRFVKQFAQVGQVMEDAARAYREQVRSGEFPAAEHTFE
;
A
#
# COMPACT_ATOMS: atom_id res chain seq x y z
N MET A 1 -8.66 -19.92 -60.59
CA MET A 1 -9.19 -18.83 -59.76
C MET A 1 -9.25 -19.33 -58.33
N THR A 2 -8.74 -18.52 -57.40
CA THR A 2 -8.81 -18.63 -55.92
C THR A 2 -8.20 -19.86 -55.24
N THR A 3 -6.94 -19.71 -54.82
CA THR A 3 -6.37 -20.43 -53.66
C THR A 3 -6.20 -19.45 -52.51
N GLU A 4 -6.67 -19.87 -51.35
CA GLU A 4 -6.85 -19.14 -50.10
C GLU A 4 -5.52 -18.64 -49.49
N ARG A 5 -5.56 -17.44 -48.91
CA ARG A 5 -4.51 -16.91 -48.03
C ARG A 5 -4.88 -17.25 -46.59
N SER A 6 -4.15 -18.17 -45.96
CA SER A 6 -4.11 -18.28 -44.51
C SER A 6 -3.10 -17.26 -43.97
N SER A 7 -3.57 -16.34 -43.12
CA SER A 7 -2.74 -15.37 -42.41
C SER A 7 -2.38 -15.93 -41.03
N GLU A 8 -1.20 -16.52 -40.90
CA GLU A 8 -0.63 -16.84 -39.60
C GLU A 8 -0.05 -15.57 -38.97
N ILE A 9 -0.55 -15.23 -37.79
CA ILE A 9 -0.09 -14.16 -36.93
C ILE A 9 1.15 -14.68 -36.18
N SER A 10 2.32 -14.09 -36.42
CA SER A 10 3.56 -14.44 -35.74
C SER A 10 3.61 -13.88 -34.31
N SER A 11 4.00 -14.73 -33.37
CA SER A 11 4.21 -14.46 -31.93
C SER A 11 5.30 -13.39 -31.68
N PRO A 12 5.17 -12.53 -30.64
CA PRO A 12 6.13 -11.47 -30.31
C PRO A 12 7.49 -11.97 -29.76
N TYR A 13 7.70 -13.27 -29.64
CA TYR A 13 8.94 -13.86 -29.11
C TYR A 13 9.86 -14.50 -30.17
N ALA A 14 9.74 -14.11 -31.43
CA ALA A 14 10.69 -14.52 -32.46
C ALA A 14 12.00 -13.71 -32.35
N ALA A 15 13.08 -14.36 -31.92
CA ALA A 15 14.41 -13.78 -31.85
C ALA A 15 14.95 -13.43 -33.25
N GLN A 16 15.34 -12.18 -33.46
CA GLN A 16 16.05 -11.75 -34.66
C GLN A 16 17.56 -12.07 -34.56
N PRO A 17 18.27 -12.40 -35.66
CA PRO A 17 19.70 -12.62 -35.63
C PRO A 17 20.45 -11.30 -35.44
N ALA A 18 21.50 -11.33 -34.61
CA ALA A 18 22.32 -10.17 -34.28
C ALA A 18 23.17 -9.70 -35.47
N ALA A 19 23.04 -8.42 -35.84
CA ALA A 19 23.98 -7.72 -36.69
C ALA A 19 25.08 -7.09 -35.81
N THR A 20 26.33 -7.46 -36.06
CA THR A 20 27.51 -6.91 -35.39
C THR A 20 27.89 -5.56 -35.97
N SER A 21 27.77 -4.50 -35.17
CA SER A 21 28.38 -3.19 -35.44
C SER A 21 29.27 -2.82 -34.26
N ALA A 22 30.58 -2.75 -34.49
CA ALA A 22 31.56 -2.31 -33.51
C ALA A 22 31.41 -0.79 -33.28
N ALA A 23 30.94 -0.41 -32.09
CA ALA A 23 30.91 0.98 -31.64
C ALA A 23 32.06 1.25 -30.65
N ALA A 24 32.73 2.38 -30.84
CA ALA A 24 33.80 2.92 -29.99
C ALA A 24 33.33 3.12 -28.53
N PRO A 25 34.23 3.15 -27.54
CA PRO A 25 33.84 3.16 -26.12
C PRO A 25 33.11 4.46 -25.78
N ALA A 26 31.83 4.33 -25.43
CA ALA A 26 31.04 5.43 -24.90
C ALA A 26 31.67 5.88 -23.57
N SER A 27 32.00 7.17 -23.50
CA SER A 27 32.32 7.84 -22.23
C SER A 27 31.23 7.54 -21.22
N ALA A 28 31.61 7.11 -20.01
CA ALA A 28 30.68 6.88 -18.91
C ALA A 28 29.82 8.13 -18.68
N SER A 29 28.59 8.10 -19.18
CA SER A 29 27.55 9.06 -18.81
C SER A 29 27.36 8.90 -17.31
N ALA A 30 27.70 9.94 -16.55
CA ALA A 30 27.33 10.03 -15.15
C ALA A 30 25.82 9.84 -15.06
N SER A 31 25.39 8.69 -14.55
CA SER A 31 23.97 8.38 -14.39
C SER A 31 23.35 9.45 -13.51
N LYS A 32 22.22 10.03 -13.95
CA LYS A 32 21.45 10.99 -13.13
C LYS A 32 21.21 10.39 -11.73
N PRO A 33 21.27 11.20 -10.65
CA PRO A 33 20.89 10.75 -9.32
C PRO A 33 19.49 10.12 -9.35
N PHE A 34 19.29 9.06 -8.56
CA PHE A 34 17.98 8.43 -8.42
C PHE A 34 16.96 9.43 -7.88
N ASP A 35 15.78 9.45 -8.48
CA ASP A 35 14.65 10.26 -8.04
C ASP A 35 13.35 9.49 -8.26
N LEU A 36 12.66 9.18 -7.16
CA LEU A 36 11.40 8.45 -7.14
C LEU A 36 10.28 9.15 -7.94
N ASP A 37 10.32 10.47 -8.11
CA ASP A 37 9.33 11.21 -8.90
C ASP A 37 9.44 10.92 -10.40
N THR A 38 10.62 10.49 -10.87
CA THR A 38 10.85 10.13 -12.28
C THR A 38 10.45 8.70 -12.63
N VAL A 39 10.11 7.90 -11.62
CA VAL A 39 9.75 6.48 -11.78
C VAL A 39 8.35 6.36 -12.39
N LYS A 40 8.26 5.70 -13.55
CA LYS A 40 6.97 5.44 -14.23
C LYS A 40 6.09 4.42 -13.51
N LYS A 41 6.70 3.45 -12.83
CA LYS A 41 6.00 2.43 -12.03
C LYS A 41 6.83 2.04 -10.83
N VAL A 42 6.32 2.31 -9.63
CA VAL A 42 7.00 2.06 -8.36
C VAL A 42 7.11 0.54 -8.14
N ARG A 43 8.30 0.10 -7.72
CA ARG A 43 8.70 -1.30 -7.53
C ARG A 43 9.57 -1.38 -6.28
N THR A 44 9.75 -2.58 -5.74
CA THR A 44 10.51 -2.81 -4.50
C THR A 44 11.93 -2.23 -4.57
N VAL A 45 12.58 -2.37 -5.73
CA VAL A 45 13.92 -1.82 -6.00
C VAL A 45 13.98 -0.30 -5.88
N HIS A 46 12.93 0.42 -6.27
CA HIS A 46 12.88 1.88 -6.19
C HIS A 46 12.76 2.34 -4.73
N LEU A 47 12.03 1.60 -3.90
CA LEU A 47 11.90 1.88 -2.47
C LEU A 47 13.22 1.60 -1.72
N ALA A 48 13.92 0.52 -2.08
CA ALA A 48 15.26 0.24 -1.57
C ALA A 48 16.28 1.32 -1.96
N GLN A 49 16.22 1.80 -3.22
CA GLN A 49 17.02 2.94 -3.68
C GLN A 49 16.69 4.21 -2.92
N ALA A 50 15.41 4.48 -2.65
CA ALA A 50 14.99 5.63 -1.84
C ALA A 50 15.60 5.59 -0.43
N LYS A 51 15.60 4.43 0.25
CA LYS A 51 16.32 4.28 1.53
C LYS A 51 17.81 4.54 1.37
N ALA A 52 18.45 3.93 0.36
CA ALA A 52 19.89 4.05 0.15
C ALA A 52 20.36 5.50 -0.15
N THR A 53 19.51 6.30 -0.80
CA THR A 53 19.81 7.71 -1.12
C THR A 53 19.24 8.70 -0.10
N GLY A 54 18.52 8.22 0.92
CA GLY A 54 17.86 9.06 1.92
C GLY A 54 16.59 9.77 1.42
N GLN A 55 16.09 9.45 0.22
CA GLN A 55 14.83 9.96 -0.28
C GLN A 55 13.66 9.31 0.48
N LYS A 56 12.75 10.13 1.02
CA LYS A 56 11.54 9.64 1.70
C LYS A 56 10.46 9.30 0.67
N PHE A 57 9.57 8.36 0.99
CA PHE A 57 8.43 8.02 0.13
C PHE A 57 7.10 8.04 0.89
N SER A 58 6.02 8.16 0.12
CA SER A 58 4.66 8.34 0.62
C SER A 58 3.79 7.11 0.38
N MET A 59 3.01 6.74 1.39
CA MET A 59 1.96 5.72 1.28
C MET A 59 0.65 6.29 1.79
N LEU A 60 -0.45 6.01 1.11
CA LEU A 60 -1.80 6.28 1.61
C LEU A 60 -2.64 5.03 1.48
N THR A 61 -3.59 4.84 2.40
CA THR A 61 -4.62 3.84 2.14
C THR A 61 -5.47 4.25 0.95
N CYS A 62 -6.08 3.28 0.26
CA CYS A 62 -6.96 3.52 -0.87
C CYS A 62 -7.88 2.31 -1.08
N TYR A 63 -9.13 2.54 -1.50
CA TYR A 63 -10.15 1.48 -1.54
C TYR A 63 -11.03 1.50 -2.79
N ASP A 64 -10.83 2.47 -3.70
CA ASP A 64 -11.61 2.59 -4.92
C ASP A 64 -10.77 3.18 -6.08
N ALA A 65 -11.28 3.03 -7.29
CA ALA A 65 -10.56 3.41 -8.50
C ALA A 65 -10.40 4.94 -8.67
N LEU A 66 -11.39 5.75 -8.26
CA LEU A 66 -11.37 7.19 -8.48
C LEU A 66 -10.38 7.86 -7.52
N THR A 67 -10.40 7.45 -6.26
CA THR A 67 -9.42 7.87 -5.26
C THR A 67 -8.01 7.43 -5.68
N ALA A 68 -7.84 6.19 -6.17
CA ALA A 68 -6.55 5.70 -6.64
C ALA A 68 -5.99 6.56 -7.79
N GLN A 69 -6.82 6.92 -8.76
CA GLN A 69 -6.40 7.80 -9.87
C GLN A 69 -5.97 9.19 -9.38
N ILE A 70 -6.66 9.75 -8.39
CA ILE A 70 -6.29 11.05 -7.80
C ILE A 70 -4.93 10.94 -7.11
N PHE A 71 -4.74 9.92 -6.27
CA PHE A 71 -3.48 9.73 -5.54
C PHE A 71 -2.31 9.39 -6.46
N ASP A 72 -2.54 8.60 -7.51
CA ASP A 72 -1.54 8.27 -8.52
C ASP A 72 -1.05 9.52 -9.27
N ARG A 73 -1.98 10.41 -9.69
CA ARG A 73 -1.64 11.71 -10.30
C ARG A 73 -0.94 12.66 -9.34
N ALA A 74 -1.26 12.58 -8.05
CA ALA A 74 -0.61 13.37 -7.01
C ALA A 74 0.81 12.88 -6.68
N GLY A 75 1.24 11.75 -7.25
CA GLY A 75 2.59 11.21 -7.04
C GLY A 75 2.74 10.31 -5.82
N ILE A 76 1.64 9.85 -5.20
CA ILE A 76 1.73 8.90 -4.08
C ILE A 76 2.45 7.62 -4.54
N ASP A 77 3.46 7.19 -3.79
CA ASP A 77 4.37 6.12 -4.21
C ASP A 77 3.78 4.73 -4.00
N MET A 78 3.01 4.57 -2.92
CA MET A 78 2.39 3.31 -2.52
C MET A 78 0.92 3.52 -2.13
N LEU A 79 0.04 2.62 -2.57
CA LEU A 79 -1.36 2.59 -2.18
C LEU A 79 -1.64 1.33 -1.37
N LEU A 80 -2.09 1.49 -0.12
CA LEU A 80 -2.47 0.39 0.75
C LEU A 80 -3.97 0.13 0.66
N VAL A 81 -4.36 -1.01 0.11
CA VAL A 81 -5.70 -1.54 0.31
C VAL A 81 -5.69 -2.28 1.64
N GLY A 82 -5.89 -1.51 2.71
CA GLY A 82 -5.76 -1.98 4.07
C GLY A 82 -7.06 -2.52 4.65
N ASP A 83 -6.97 -3.44 5.60
CA ASP A 83 -8.12 -3.98 6.34
C ASP A 83 -8.88 -2.93 7.16
N SER A 84 -8.25 -1.77 7.43
CA SER A 84 -8.89 -0.52 7.86
C SER A 84 -10.15 -0.15 7.05
N ALA A 85 -10.30 -0.67 5.82
CA ALA A 85 -11.54 -0.61 5.04
C ALA A 85 -12.76 -1.11 5.82
N ALA A 86 -12.60 -2.09 6.71
CA ALA A 86 -13.63 -2.55 7.62
C ALA A 86 -14.32 -1.38 8.30
N ASN A 87 -13.55 -0.45 8.88
CA ASN A 87 -14.08 0.70 9.58
C ASN A 87 -14.48 1.83 8.64
N VAL A 88 -13.58 2.22 7.73
CA VAL A 88 -13.74 3.48 6.98
C VAL A 88 -14.50 3.34 5.66
N VAL A 89 -14.76 2.11 5.22
CA VAL A 89 -15.55 1.81 4.01
C VAL A 89 -16.82 1.06 4.37
N LEU A 90 -16.71 -0.01 5.15
CA LEU A 90 -17.83 -0.92 5.45
C LEU A 90 -18.59 -0.56 6.74
N GLY A 91 -18.03 0.31 7.58
CA GLY A 91 -18.68 0.74 8.83
C GLY A 91 -18.67 -0.32 9.94
N TYR A 92 -17.85 -1.37 9.82
CA TYR A 92 -17.64 -2.32 10.89
C TYR A 92 -16.92 -1.68 12.08
N GLU A 93 -17.17 -2.22 13.28
CA GLU A 93 -16.55 -1.72 14.51
C GLU A 93 -15.07 -2.14 14.64
N SER A 94 -14.68 -3.27 14.04
CA SER A 94 -13.33 -3.84 14.13
C SER A 94 -12.85 -4.36 12.78
N THR A 95 -11.54 -4.28 12.53
CA THR A 95 -10.89 -4.85 11.34
C THR A 95 -10.93 -6.38 11.31
N LEU A 96 -11.19 -7.03 12.46
CA LEU A 96 -11.32 -8.50 12.55
C LEU A 96 -12.47 -9.09 11.73
N THR A 97 -13.40 -8.25 11.29
CA THR A 97 -14.63 -8.68 10.61
C THR A 97 -14.51 -8.75 9.10
N ILE A 98 -13.56 -8.01 8.50
CA ILE A 98 -13.43 -7.96 7.05
C ILE A 98 -12.83 -9.26 6.52
N THR A 99 -13.47 -9.80 5.49
CA THR A 99 -13.07 -11.06 4.86
C THR A 99 -12.15 -10.83 3.67
N LEU A 100 -11.44 -11.89 3.27
CA LEU A 100 -10.65 -11.88 2.04
C LEU A 100 -11.52 -11.55 0.80
N ASP A 101 -12.76 -12.02 0.78
CA ASP A 101 -13.69 -11.80 -0.33
C ASP A 101 -14.22 -10.36 -0.40
N GLU A 102 -14.27 -9.64 0.73
CA GLU A 102 -14.55 -8.20 0.77
C GLU A 102 -13.32 -7.37 0.36
N MET A 103 -12.10 -7.85 0.64
CA MET A 103 -10.86 -7.17 0.26
C MET A 103 -10.61 -7.21 -1.26
N ILE A 104 -10.78 -8.38 -1.90
CA ILE A 104 -10.48 -8.59 -3.33
C ILE A 104 -11.10 -7.53 -4.26
N PRO A 105 -12.41 -7.19 -4.19
CA PRO A 105 -12.99 -6.19 -5.09
C PRO A 105 -12.43 -4.79 -4.88
N LEU A 106 -12.06 -4.42 -3.65
CA LEU A 106 -11.40 -3.14 -3.34
C LEU A 106 -10.00 -3.11 -3.96
N VAL A 107 -9.24 -4.20 -3.83
CA VAL A 107 -7.92 -4.36 -4.47
C VAL A 107 -8.03 -4.25 -5.99
N ALA A 108 -9.02 -4.90 -6.58
CA ALA A 108 -9.30 -4.85 -8.01
C ALA A 108 -9.63 -3.43 -8.49
N ALA A 109 -10.42 -2.67 -7.71
CA ALA A 109 -10.75 -1.29 -8.04
C ALA A 109 -9.51 -0.39 -8.00
N VAL A 110 -8.71 -0.47 -6.94
CA VAL A 110 -7.49 0.34 -6.77
C VAL A 110 -6.45 0.00 -7.84
N SER A 111 -6.24 -1.28 -8.12
CA SER A 111 -5.27 -1.73 -9.14
C SER A 111 -5.61 -1.27 -10.56
N ARG A 112 -6.90 -1.07 -10.87
CA ARG A 112 -7.33 -0.45 -12.14
C ARG A 112 -7.13 1.07 -12.16
N GLY A 113 -7.15 1.72 -11.00
CA GLY A 113 -7.01 3.17 -10.88
C GLY A 113 -5.56 3.67 -10.78
N ALA A 114 -4.63 2.81 -10.34
CA ALA A 114 -3.22 3.16 -10.17
C ALA A 114 -2.37 2.74 -11.37
N SER A 115 -1.66 3.69 -11.98
CA SER A 115 -0.75 3.43 -13.10
C SER A 115 0.71 3.42 -12.68
N ARG A 116 1.09 4.32 -11.76
CA ARG A 116 2.45 4.51 -11.24
C ARG A 116 2.65 3.82 -9.89
N ALA A 117 1.75 4.05 -8.93
CA ALA A 117 1.93 3.66 -7.53
C ALA A 117 2.01 2.13 -7.35
N MET A 118 2.75 1.70 -6.33
CA MET A 118 2.73 0.29 -5.91
C MET A 118 1.47 0.02 -5.07
N VAL A 119 0.55 -0.76 -5.61
CA VAL A 119 -0.60 -1.28 -4.85
C VAL A 119 -0.18 -2.45 -3.95
N VAL A 120 -0.37 -2.27 -2.65
CA VAL A 120 -0.16 -3.27 -1.59
C VAL A 120 -1.52 -3.63 -1.01
N ALA A 121 -1.80 -4.93 -0.79
CA ALA A 121 -3.04 -5.38 -0.19
C ALA A 121 -2.79 -6.07 1.16
N ASP A 122 -3.62 -5.77 2.16
CA ASP A 122 -3.59 -6.51 3.41
C ASP A 122 -4.13 -7.92 3.23
N LEU A 123 -3.46 -8.87 3.87
CA LEU A 123 -4.09 -10.12 4.25
C LEU A 123 -4.92 -9.86 5.52
N PRO A 124 -6.27 -9.98 5.45
CA PRO A 124 -7.12 -9.73 6.61
C PRO A 124 -6.98 -10.85 7.65
N PHE A 125 -7.38 -10.55 8.88
CA PHE A 125 -7.38 -11.50 9.99
C PHE A 125 -8.05 -12.83 9.62
N GLY A 126 -7.45 -13.94 10.04
CA GLY A 126 -7.91 -15.31 9.78
C GLY A 126 -7.56 -15.85 8.39
N SER A 127 -6.97 -15.03 7.50
CA SER A 127 -6.63 -15.44 6.13
C SER A 127 -5.22 -16.00 5.97
N TYR A 128 -4.36 -15.92 6.98
CA TYR A 128 -2.96 -16.33 6.85
C TYR A 128 -2.38 -17.04 8.07
N GLU A 129 -2.94 -16.85 9.25
CA GLU A 129 -2.40 -17.26 10.55
C GLU A 129 -2.42 -18.77 10.75
N GLN A 130 -3.28 -19.50 10.02
CA GLN A 130 -3.39 -20.95 10.17
C GLN A 130 -2.11 -21.68 9.72
N SER A 131 -1.48 -21.21 8.64
CA SER A 131 -0.26 -21.83 8.10
C SER A 131 0.40 -20.97 6.99
N PRO A 132 1.70 -21.16 6.71
CA PRO A 132 2.35 -20.54 5.57
C PRO A 132 1.67 -20.86 4.22
N GLN A 133 1.07 -22.05 4.08
CA GLN A 133 0.35 -22.47 2.89
C GLN A 133 -0.95 -21.67 2.71
N GLN A 134 -1.68 -21.42 3.80
CA GLN A 134 -2.88 -20.57 3.77
C GLN A 134 -2.51 -19.13 3.37
N ALA A 135 -1.45 -18.58 3.98
CA ALA A 135 -0.97 -17.24 3.64
C ALA A 135 -0.66 -17.08 2.14
N VAL A 136 0.05 -18.06 1.57
CA VAL A 136 0.33 -18.11 0.12
C VAL A 136 -0.96 -18.19 -0.69
N ALA A 137 -1.90 -19.07 -0.32
CA ALA A 137 -3.16 -19.20 -1.04
C ALA A 137 -3.96 -17.90 -1.06
N SER A 138 -4.11 -17.24 0.09
CA SER A 138 -4.80 -15.95 0.22
C SER A 138 -4.10 -14.83 -0.54
N ALA A 139 -2.77 -14.75 -0.46
CA ALA A 139 -1.98 -13.74 -1.17
C ALA A 139 -2.08 -13.91 -2.70
N VAL A 140 -2.07 -15.15 -3.19
CA VAL A 140 -2.28 -15.46 -4.61
C VAL A 140 -3.64 -14.94 -5.09
N ARG A 141 -4.70 -15.04 -4.29
CA ARG A 141 -6.01 -14.47 -4.63
C ARG A 141 -5.96 -12.95 -4.74
N LEU A 142 -5.40 -12.26 -3.75
CA LEU A 142 -5.24 -10.79 -3.79
C LEU A 142 -4.46 -10.30 -5.01
N MET A 143 -3.44 -11.05 -5.44
CA MET A 143 -2.66 -10.71 -6.62
C MET A 143 -3.37 -11.07 -7.94
N LYS A 144 -3.96 -12.27 -8.06
CA LYS A 144 -4.57 -12.74 -9.31
C LYS A 144 -5.95 -12.12 -9.56
N GLU A 145 -6.79 -12.08 -8.54
CA GLU A 145 -8.16 -11.57 -8.62
C GLU A 145 -8.19 -10.05 -8.38
N GLY A 146 -7.37 -9.56 -7.45
CA GLY A 146 -7.29 -8.15 -7.08
C GLY A 146 -6.27 -7.33 -7.88
N GLY A 147 -5.21 -7.93 -8.42
CA GLY A 147 -4.15 -7.20 -9.12
C GLY A 147 -3.12 -6.52 -8.21
N ALA A 148 -3.08 -6.86 -6.91
CA ALA A 148 -2.05 -6.34 -6.00
C ALA A 148 -0.62 -6.64 -6.50
N HIS A 149 0.30 -5.71 -6.25
CA HIS A 149 1.72 -5.91 -6.56
C HIS A 149 2.50 -6.55 -5.40
N ALA A 150 2.00 -6.42 -4.18
CA ALA A 150 2.58 -6.91 -2.94
C ALA A 150 1.47 -7.16 -1.90
N VAL A 151 1.79 -7.89 -0.84
CA VAL A 151 0.91 -8.08 0.32
C VAL A 151 1.52 -7.50 1.59
N LYS A 152 0.67 -7.07 2.52
CA LYS A 152 1.06 -6.76 3.90
C LYS A 152 0.48 -7.81 4.85
N ILE A 153 1.28 -8.23 5.82
CA ILE A 153 0.86 -9.11 6.92
C ILE A 153 1.25 -8.51 8.27
N GLU A 154 0.43 -8.71 9.28
CA GLU A 154 0.78 -8.41 10.68
C GLU A 154 1.47 -9.61 11.29
N ALA A 155 2.70 -9.44 11.75
CA ALA A 155 3.57 -10.56 12.07
C ALA A 155 4.60 -10.20 13.15
N ASP A 156 5.04 -11.21 13.89
CA ASP A 156 6.18 -11.18 14.79
C ASP A 156 7.26 -12.17 14.31
N ALA A 157 8.35 -12.34 15.07
CA ALA A 157 9.43 -13.26 14.72
C ALA A 157 8.96 -14.72 14.52
N SER A 158 7.89 -15.16 15.18
CA SER A 158 7.36 -16.53 15.03
C SER A 158 6.77 -16.78 13.63
N MET A 159 6.36 -15.72 12.93
CA MET A 159 5.82 -15.78 11.58
C MET A 159 6.88 -15.64 10.47
N ALA A 160 8.17 -15.73 10.79
CA ALA A 160 9.24 -15.67 9.79
C ALA A 160 9.10 -16.72 8.68
N GLU A 161 8.57 -17.92 8.99
CA GLU A 161 8.33 -18.94 7.96
C GLU A 161 7.16 -18.61 7.00
N TRP A 162 6.18 -17.80 7.44
CA TRP A 162 5.10 -17.29 6.59
C TRP A 162 5.65 -16.31 5.56
N VAL A 163 6.45 -15.33 6.00
CA VAL A 163 7.13 -14.38 5.11
C VAL A 163 8.00 -15.14 4.10
N ARG A 164 8.79 -16.11 4.58
CA ARG A 164 9.67 -16.89 3.70
C ARG A 164 8.88 -17.70 2.67
N ALA A 165 7.71 -18.24 3.03
CA ALA A 165 6.85 -18.96 2.09
C ALA A 165 6.30 -18.04 1.00
N LEU A 166 5.77 -16.87 1.36
CA LEU A 166 5.28 -15.85 0.42
C LEU A 166 6.39 -15.42 -0.54
N VAL A 167 7.56 -15.04 -0.01
CA VAL A 167 8.69 -14.55 -0.81
C VAL A 167 9.21 -15.63 -1.77
N ARG A 168 9.32 -16.90 -1.32
CA ARG A 168 9.73 -18.02 -2.21
C ARG A 168 8.78 -18.25 -3.38
N THR A 169 7.51 -17.87 -3.25
CA THR A 169 6.52 -17.94 -4.35
C THR A 169 6.53 -16.69 -5.25
N GLY A 170 7.45 -15.74 -5.01
CA GLY A 170 7.59 -14.52 -5.79
C GLY A 170 6.66 -13.39 -5.34
N ILE A 171 6.05 -13.50 -4.16
CA ILE A 171 5.13 -12.50 -3.60
C ILE A 171 5.92 -11.52 -2.72
N PRO A 172 6.01 -10.23 -3.07
CA PRO A 172 6.65 -9.23 -2.22
C PRO A 172 5.82 -9.00 -0.95
N VAL A 173 6.49 -8.96 0.21
CA VAL A 173 5.84 -8.80 1.53
C VAL A 173 6.29 -7.51 2.21
N VAL A 174 5.31 -6.73 2.68
CA VAL A 174 5.47 -5.71 3.70
C VAL A 174 5.13 -6.34 5.05
N ALA A 175 6.10 -6.40 5.97
CA ALA A 175 5.87 -6.93 7.32
C ALA A 175 5.40 -5.80 8.25
N HIS A 176 4.31 -5.99 8.99
CA HIS A 176 3.78 -5.02 9.95
C HIS A 176 4.10 -5.48 11.39
N VAL A 177 4.93 -4.68 12.09
CA VAL A 177 5.32 -4.87 13.49
C VAL A 177 4.89 -3.70 14.37
N GLY A 178 5.00 -3.85 15.69
CA GLY A 178 4.57 -2.85 16.66
C GLY A 178 3.13 -3.09 17.08
N PHE A 179 2.26 -2.08 16.99
CA PHE A 179 0.83 -2.30 17.23
C PHE A 179 0.20 -2.93 15.99
N THR A 180 -0.27 -4.16 16.12
CA THR A 180 -0.97 -4.90 15.06
C THR A 180 -2.47 -4.94 15.36
N PRO A 181 -3.30 -4.09 14.72
CA PRO A 181 -4.75 -4.02 14.96
C PRO A 181 -5.49 -5.35 14.97
N GLN A 182 -5.06 -6.34 14.18
CA GLN A 182 -5.66 -7.68 14.16
C GLN A 182 -5.43 -8.46 15.46
N SER A 183 -4.56 -7.95 16.33
CA SER A 183 -4.33 -8.47 17.69
C SER A 183 -4.87 -7.53 18.78
N GLU A 184 -5.80 -6.62 18.47
CA GLU A 184 -6.27 -5.59 19.42
C GLU A 184 -6.77 -6.17 20.76
N HIS A 185 -7.44 -7.33 20.74
CA HIS A 185 -7.93 -8.00 21.94
C HIS A 185 -6.80 -8.58 22.78
N ALA A 186 -5.73 -9.10 22.16
CA ALA A 186 -4.55 -9.60 22.85
C ALA A 186 -3.69 -8.44 23.40
N LEU A 187 -3.63 -7.32 22.68
CA LEU A 187 -2.85 -6.13 23.04
C LEU A 187 -3.56 -5.20 24.03
N GLY A 188 -4.85 -5.42 24.29
CA GLY A 188 -5.66 -4.62 25.21
C GLY A 188 -6.03 -3.24 24.65
N GLY A 189 -6.33 -3.20 23.35
CA GLY A 189 -6.71 -2.01 22.57
C GLY A 189 -5.52 -1.20 22.05
N PHE A 190 -5.81 -0.03 21.47
CA PHE A 190 -4.85 0.88 20.85
C PHE A 190 -3.84 1.46 21.85
N ARG A 191 -2.73 0.75 22.04
CA ARG A 191 -1.65 1.12 22.98
C ARG A 191 -0.33 1.24 22.25
N VAL A 192 0.46 2.23 22.65
CA VAL A 192 1.82 2.44 22.14
C VAL A 192 2.69 1.24 22.52
N GLN A 193 3.33 0.64 21.53
CA GLN A 193 4.25 -0.49 21.68
C GLN A 193 5.70 -0.03 21.81
N GLY A 194 6.59 -0.92 22.25
CA GLY A 194 8.01 -0.63 22.34
C GLY A 194 8.39 0.36 23.45
N ARG A 195 7.80 0.25 24.65
CA ARG A 195 8.28 1.00 25.83
C ARG A 195 9.23 0.14 26.66
N GLY A 196 10.37 0.73 27.06
CA GLY A 196 11.40 0.03 27.84
C GLY A 196 11.89 -1.22 27.09
N ASP A 197 11.98 -2.33 27.81
CA ASP A 197 12.46 -3.63 27.30
C ASP A 197 11.64 -4.19 26.13
N ALA A 198 10.42 -3.68 25.90
CA ALA A 198 9.62 -4.08 24.74
C ALA A 198 10.18 -3.53 23.42
N SER A 199 11.09 -2.55 23.42
CA SER A 199 11.70 -2.03 22.19
C SER A 199 12.55 -3.08 21.47
N GLU A 200 13.29 -3.89 22.24
CA GLU A 200 14.13 -4.95 21.68
C GLU A 200 13.29 -6.03 21.01
N ARG A 201 12.13 -6.38 21.57
CA ARG A 201 11.21 -7.33 20.93
C ARG A 201 10.75 -6.86 19.55
N VAL A 202 10.31 -5.60 19.44
CA VAL A 202 9.91 -5.02 18.14
C VAL A 202 11.09 -5.02 17.15
N ARG A 203 12.32 -4.76 17.63
CA ARG A 203 13.54 -4.85 16.82
C ARG A 203 13.79 -6.28 16.35
N GLU A 204 13.71 -7.26 17.24
CA GLU A 204 13.90 -8.68 16.93
C GLU A 204 12.87 -9.19 15.93
N ASP A 205 11.60 -8.85 16.11
CA ASP A 205 10.51 -9.17 15.17
C ASP A 205 10.82 -8.58 13.78
N ALA A 206 11.15 -7.29 13.70
CA ALA A 206 11.46 -6.62 12.45
C ALA A 206 12.66 -7.24 11.73
N VAL A 207 13.73 -7.56 12.47
CA VAL A 207 14.94 -8.20 11.91
C VAL A 207 14.61 -9.60 11.40
N ALA A 208 13.90 -10.42 12.17
CA ALA A 208 13.53 -11.78 11.76
C ALA A 208 12.69 -11.78 10.47
N LEU A 209 11.75 -10.84 10.35
CA LEU A 209 10.89 -10.71 9.17
C LEU A 209 11.64 -10.14 7.96
N ALA A 210 12.56 -9.19 8.17
CA ALA A 210 13.47 -8.69 7.13
C ALA A 210 14.40 -9.81 6.61
N GLU A 211 15.01 -10.60 7.49
CA GLU A 211 15.85 -11.76 7.14
C GLU A 211 15.05 -12.86 6.44
N ALA A 212 13.75 -13.00 6.74
CA ALA A 212 12.86 -13.90 6.03
C ALA A 212 12.53 -13.44 4.60
N GLY A 213 12.85 -12.19 4.24
CA GLY A 213 12.74 -11.65 2.89
C GLY A 213 11.67 -10.57 2.72
N ALA A 214 11.10 -10.03 3.79
CA ALA A 214 10.23 -8.86 3.68
C ALA A 214 11.00 -7.71 3.02
N PHE A 215 10.42 -7.10 1.97
CA PHE A 215 11.09 -6.01 1.26
C PHE A 215 10.91 -4.67 1.96
N CYS A 216 10.00 -4.59 2.92
CA CYS A 216 9.71 -3.39 3.70
C CYS A 216 9.13 -3.78 5.06
N VAL A 217 9.41 -2.98 6.09
CA VAL A 217 8.85 -3.13 7.43
C VAL A 217 8.03 -1.91 7.80
N LEU A 218 6.75 -2.10 8.08
CA LEU A 218 5.84 -1.08 8.60
C LEU A 218 5.81 -1.16 10.13
N MET A 219 5.94 -0.02 10.79
CA MET A 219 5.86 0.14 12.24
C MET A 219 4.68 1.03 12.62
N GLU A 220 3.79 0.51 13.46
CA GLU A 220 2.64 1.26 13.97
C GLU A 220 2.72 1.51 15.47
N MET A 221 2.41 2.75 15.87
CA MET A 221 2.31 3.20 17.26
C MET A 221 3.52 2.79 18.13
N VAL A 222 4.74 2.96 17.64
CA VAL A 222 5.97 2.74 18.40
C VAL A 222 6.60 4.07 18.84
N THR A 223 7.47 4.04 19.84
CA THR A 223 8.21 5.24 20.26
C THR A 223 9.24 5.67 19.20
N THR A 224 9.67 6.94 19.20
CA THR A 224 10.75 7.40 18.32
C THR A 224 12.03 6.60 18.50
N GLN A 225 12.38 6.26 19.75
CA GLN A 225 13.56 5.45 20.07
C GLN A 225 13.45 4.06 19.43
N THR A 226 12.29 3.40 19.58
CA THR A 226 12.04 2.10 18.96
C THR A 226 12.10 2.17 17.44
N ALA A 227 11.50 3.21 16.83
CA ALA A 227 11.53 3.37 15.37
C ALA A 227 12.95 3.56 14.82
N GLN A 228 13.80 4.34 15.52
CA GLN A 228 15.21 4.49 15.17
C GLN A 228 15.96 3.17 15.29
N LEU A 229 15.79 2.49 16.42
CA LEU A 229 16.41 1.20 16.70
C LEU A 229 16.08 0.15 15.63
N VAL A 230 14.79 0.07 15.23
CA VAL A 230 14.34 -0.84 14.17
C VAL A 230 14.91 -0.45 12.82
N ASP A 231 14.82 0.83 12.42
CA ASP A 231 15.27 1.30 11.09
C ASP A 231 16.77 1.07 10.87
N GLU A 232 17.58 1.25 11.91
CA GLU A 232 19.01 0.92 11.93
C GLU A 232 19.24 -0.59 11.84
N ALA A 233 18.52 -1.39 12.62
CA ALA A 233 18.72 -2.84 12.70
C ALA A 233 18.35 -3.59 11.42
N VAL A 234 17.30 -3.15 10.70
CA VAL A 234 16.90 -3.78 9.43
C VAL A 234 17.75 -3.35 8.23
N GLY A 235 18.74 -2.47 8.45
CA GLY A 235 19.76 -2.11 7.47
C GLY A 235 19.17 -1.56 6.17
N ALA A 236 19.41 -2.22 5.04
CA ALA A 236 18.99 -1.75 3.73
C ALA A 236 17.47 -1.84 3.47
N VAL A 237 16.70 -2.53 4.33
CA VAL A 237 15.26 -2.71 4.15
C VAL A 237 14.51 -1.40 4.48
N PRO A 238 13.73 -0.83 3.54
CA PRO A 238 12.87 0.33 3.78
C PRO A 238 11.92 0.16 4.96
N THR A 239 11.72 1.23 5.72
CA THR A 239 10.74 1.27 6.82
C THR A 239 9.61 2.24 6.53
N ILE A 240 8.39 1.91 6.97
CA ILE A 240 7.21 2.78 6.90
C ILE A 240 6.71 3.05 8.32
N GLY A 241 6.41 4.31 8.63
CA GLY A 241 5.86 4.69 9.93
C GLY A 241 4.41 5.12 9.87
N ILE A 242 3.64 4.74 10.88
CA ILE A 242 2.35 5.36 11.24
C ILE A 242 2.29 5.53 12.75
N GLY A 243 2.38 6.79 13.21
CA GLY A 243 2.63 7.05 14.63
C GLY A 243 3.97 6.51 15.14
N ALA A 244 4.98 6.42 14.26
CA ALA A 244 6.31 5.86 14.52
C ALA A 244 7.45 6.87 14.23
N SER A 245 7.22 8.16 14.49
CA SER A 245 8.16 9.26 14.20
C SER A 245 8.45 9.45 12.69
N ASN A 246 9.22 10.48 12.34
CA ASN A 246 9.65 10.81 10.97
C ASN A 246 11.01 10.21 10.58
N VAL A 247 11.55 9.33 11.42
CA VAL A 247 12.86 8.68 11.21
C VAL A 247 12.80 7.62 10.13
N THR A 248 11.65 6.96 9.97
CA THR A 248 11.41 5.90 8.98
C THR A 248 11.58 6.39 7.55
N THR A 249 11.84 5.47 6.62
CA THR A 249 12.05 5.82 5.20
C THR A 249 10.78 6.39 4.55
N GLY A 250 9.61 5.84 4.85
CA GLY A 250 8.32 6.30 4.37
C GLY A 250 7.30 6.48 5.49
N GLN A 251 6.15 7.04 5.14
CA GLN A 251 5.03 7.29 6.05
C GLN A 251 3.73 6.80 5.44
N VAL A 252 2.82 6.30 6.27
CA VAL A 252 1.47 5.92 5.86
C VAL A 252 0.41 6.55 6.76
N LEU A 253 -0.72 6.94 6.16
CA LEU A 253 -1.93 7.34 6.88
C LEU A 253 -3.15 6.73 6.22
N VAL A 254 -4.19 6.48 7.02
CA VAL A 254 -5.54 6.24 6.51
C VAL A 254 -6.02 7.52 5.84
N TRP A 255 -6.34 7.45 4.54
CA TRP A 255 -6.56 8.66 3.76
C TRP A 255 -7.78 9.47 4.24
N GLN A 256 -8.82 8.81 4.74
CA GLN A 256 -10.03 9.46 5.28
C GLN A 256 -9.72 10.28 6.54
N ASP A 257 -8.77 9.82 7.36
CA ASP A 257 -8.33 10.57 8.55
C ASP A 257 -7.48 11.76 8.13
N MET A 258 -6.55 11.53 7.20
CA MET A 258 -5.66 12.54 6.65
C MET A 258 -6.43 13.65 5.91
N MET A 259 -7.51 13.31 5.22
CA MET A 259 -8.36 14.26 4.47
C MET A 259 -9.53 14.83 5.29
N GLY A 260 -9.64 14.47 6.57
CA GLY A 260 -10.71 14.97 7.44
C GLY A 260 -12.12 14.62 6.97
N VAL A 261 -12.30 13.40 6.46
CA VAL A 261 -13.61 12.85 6.08
C VAL A 261 -14.35 12.32 7.32
N ARG A 262 -13.63 11.62 8.21
CA ARG A 262 -14.21 11.05 9.43
C ARG A 262 -14.50 12.16 10.45
N ALA A 263 -15.70 12.17 11.01
CA ALA A 263 -16.02 12.98 12.17
C ALA A 263 -15.51 12.33 13.48
N GLY A 264 -15.28 13.13 14.51
CA GLY A 264 -14.93 12.65 15.85
C GLY A 264 -13.45 12.80 16.20
N ARG A 265 -12.98 11.98 17.15
CA ARG A 265 -11.64 12.12 17.72
C ARG A 265 -10.58 11.61 16.75
N VAL A 266 -9.78 12.54 16.23
CA VAL A 266 -8.63 12.25 15.39
C VAL A 266 -7.49 11.66 16.24
N PRO A 267 -6.89 10.52 15.85
CA PRO A 267 -5.72 9.97 16.55
C PRO A 267 -4.57 10.98 16.59
N ARG A 268 -3.80 10.98 17.69
CA ARG A 268 -2.75 12.01 17.92
C ARG A 268 -1.67 12.05 16.83
N PHE A 269 -1.41 10.93 16.15
CA PHE A 269 -0.41 10.84 15.10
C PHE A 269 -0.92 11.31 13.72
N VAL A 270 -2.21 11.59 13.58
CA VAL A 270 -2.80 12.05 12.33
C VAL A 270 -2.71 13.58 12.25
N LYS A 271 -2.23 14.07 11.11
CA LYS A 271 -2.44 15.45 10.66
C LYS A 271 -3.55 15.46 9.61
N GLN A 272 -4.54 16.33 9.78
CA GLN A 272 -5.53 16.62 8.75
C GLN A 272 -4.94 17.65 7.77
N PHE A 273 -4.86 17.29 6.48
CA PHE A 273 -4.38 18.14 5.39
C PHE A 273 -5.54 18.84 4.66
N ALA A 274 -6.78 18.39 4.87
CA ALA A 274 -8.00 18.98 4.36
C ALA A 274 -9.19 18.63 5.27
N GLN A 275 -10.34 19.26 5.03
CA GLN A 275 -11.61 19.00 5.71
C GLN A 275 -12.67 18.53 4.70
N VAL A 276 -12.39 17.44 3.99
CA VAL A 276 -13.22 16.94 2.89
C VAL A 276 -14.63 16.56 3.36
N GLY A 277 -14.78 16.05 4.59
CA GLY A 277 -16.10 15.73 5.15
C GLY A 277 -17.03 16.95 5.21
N GLN A 278 -16.50 18.11 5.59
CA GLN A 278 -17.28 19.36 5.62
C GLN A 278 -17.69 19.80 4.22
N VAL A 279 -16.76 19.72 3.25
CA VAL A 279 -17.06 20.06 1.85
C VAL A 279 -18.18 19.18 1.29
N MET A 280 -18.17 17.88 1.61
CA MET A 280 -19.23 16.96 1.21
C MET A 280 -20.57 17.31 1.87
N GLU A 281 -20.58 17.62 3.16
CA GLU A 281 -21.79 18.01 3.87
C GLU A 281 -22.41 19.30 3.30
N ASP A 282 -21.58 20.32 3.08
CA ASP A 282 -22.02 21.61 2.53
C ASP A 282 -22.57 21.45 1.11
N ALA A 283 -21.89 20.68 0.26
CA ALA A 283 -22.36 20.39 -1.10
C ALA A 283 -23.71 19.63 -1.10
N ALA A 284 -23.86 18.62 -0.25
CA ALA A 284 -25.10 17.87 -0.12
C ALA A 284 -26.25 18.75 0.40
N ARG A 285 -25.97 19.66 1.33
CA ARG A 285 -26.93 20.63 1.87
C ARG A 285 -27.39 21.60 0.80
N ALA A 286 -26.45 22.19 0.05
CA ALA A 286 -26.74 23.10 -1.05
C ALA A 286 -27.58 22.42 -2.15
N TYR A 287 -27.20 21.21 -2.58
CA TYR A 287 -27.98 20.42 -3.53
C TYR A 287 -29.41 20.19 -3.04
N ARG A 288 -29.58 19.76 -1.79
CA ARG A 288 -30.90 19.55 -1.18
C ARG A 288 -31.73 20.84 -1.13
N GLU A 289 -31.11 21.97 -0.86
CA GLU A 289 -31.79 23.27 -0.82
C GLU A 289 -32.27 23.71 -2.21
N GLN A 290 -31.42 23.60 -3.23
CA GLN A 290 -31.79 23.93 -4.61
C GLN A 290 -32.87 23.01 -5.19
N VAL A 291 -32.86 21.72 -4.84
CA VAL A 291 -33.95 20.80 -5.23
C VAL A 291 -35.26 21.19 -4.57
N ARG A 292 -35.23 21.64 -3.30
CA ARG A 292 -36.44 22.02 -2.56
C ARG A 292 -37.01 23.36 -2.99
N SER A 293 -36.17 24.30 -3.39
CA SER A 293 -36.59 25.59 -3.94
C SER A 293 -37.07 25.49 -5.39
N GLY A 294 -36.73 24.40 -6.09
CA GLY A 294 -36.97 24.24 -7.53
C GLY A 294 -35.96 24.99 -8.40
N GLU A 295 -34.87 25.47 -7.80
CA GLU A 295 -33.74 26.10 -8.53
C GLU A 295 -32.96 25.05 -9.34
N PHE A 296 -32.86 23.83 -8.82
CA PHE A 296 -32.29 22.69 -9.55
C PHE A 296 -33.36 21.67 -9.97
N PRO A 297 -33.32 21.16 -11.21
CA PRO A 297 -32.40 21.53 -12.28
C PRO A 297 -32.78 22.88 -12.92
N ALA A 298 -31.77 23.72 -13.18
CA ALA A 298 -31.91 24.88 -14.05
C ALA A 298 -32.03 24.44 -15.52
N ALA A 299 -32.44 25.35 -16.41
CA ALA A 299 -32.67 25.05 -17.83
C ALA A 299 -31.43 24.47 -18.54
N GLU A 300 -30.23 24.89 -18.16
CA GLU A 300 -28.95 24.36 -18.66
C GLU A 300 -28.66 22.90 -18.27
N HIS A 301 -29.45 22.32 -17.37
CA HIS A 301 -29.34 20.92 -16.93
C HIS A 301 -30.52 20.06 -17.40
N THR A 302 -31.37 20.59 -18.29
CA THR A 302 -32.53 19.89 -18.84
C THR A 302 -32.35 19.59 -20.33
N PHE A 303 -32.98 18.53 -20.82
CA PHE A 303 -33.02 18.15 -22.24
C PHE A 303 -34.41 18.41 -22.82
N GLU A 304 -34.47 18.83 -24.09
CA GLU A 304 -35.72 19.00 -24.86
C GLU A 304 -36.14 17.71 -25.60
#